data_AF-A0A7M3ZMF4-F1
#
_entry.id   AF-A0A7M3ZMF4-F1
#
_cell.length_a   1.000
_cell.length_b   1.000
_cell.length_c   1.000
_cell.angle_alpha   90.00
_cell.angle_beta   90.00
_cell.angle_gamma   90.00
#
_symmetry.space_group_name_H-M   'P 1'
#
loop_
_entity.id
_entity.type
_entity.pdbx_description
1 polymer ?
#
loop_
_entity_poly.entity_id
_entity_poly.type
_entity_poly.pdbx_seq_one_letter_code
_entity_poly.pdbx_strand_id
1 'polypeptide(L)' 'MGDCELCGATKVSTREHRVNKAMLAICQRCIEQMNLEPKQEAPGLAQARRRPTAKQNNRRFNKNNIMTKQEKELADNFAK' A
#
# COMPACT_ATOMS: atom_id res chain seq x y z
N MET A 1 -2.99 22.99 -12.39
CA MET A 1 -1.77 23.58 -12.99
C MET A 1 -0.88 24.02 -11.84
N GLY A 2 0.38 23.59 -11.82
CA GLY A 2 1.31 23.84 -10.73
C GLY A 2 2.61 24.45 -11.24
N ASP A 3 3.60 24.50 -10.35
CA ASP A 3 4.90 25.09 -10.62
C ASP A 3 5.93 23.98 -10.90
N CYS A 4 6.76 24.19 -11.92
CA CYS A 4 7.81 23.24 -12.29
C CYS A 4 9.07 23.49 -11.45
N GLU A 5 9.45 22.52 -10.63
CA GLU A 5 10.65 22.61 -9.77
C GLU A 5 11.98 22.56 -10.54
N LEU A 6 11.94 22.21 -11.83
CA LEU A 6 13.15 22.10 -12.65
C LEU A 6 13.48 23.36 -13.45
N CYS A 7 12.44 24.02 -14.00
CA CYS A 7 12.61 25.21 -14.84
C CYS A 7 11.91 26.46 -14.30
N GLY A 8 11.22 26.36 -13.15
CA GLY A 8 10.53 27.48 -12.51
C GLY A 8 9.26 27.97 -13.22
N ALA A 9 8.82 27.30 -14.28
CA ALA A 9 7.61 27.69 -14.99
C ALA A 9 6.38 27.51 -14.10
N THR A 10 5.60 28.58 -13.93
CA THR A 10 4.35 28.57 -13.17
C THR A 10 3.13 28.31 -14.07
N LYS A 11 2.04 27.77 -13.52
CA LYS A 11 0.79 27.44 -14.25
C LYS A 11 0.95 26.42 -15.38
N VAL A 12 1.83 25.44 -15.22
CA VAL A 12 2.05 24.37 -16.21
C VAL A 12 1.50 23.03 -15.72
N SER A 13 1.32 22.07 -16.64
CA SER A 13 1.04 20.69 -16.28
C SER A 13 2.29 20.05 -15.71
N THR A 14 2.25 19.64 -14.46
CA THR A 14 3.36 18.99 -13.77
C THR A 14 3.03 17.52 -13.51
N ARG A 15 4.07 16.67 -13.53
CA ARG A 15 4.00 15.27 -13.10
C ARG A 15 5.11 14.99 -12.11
N GLU A 16 4.84 14.12 -11.15
CA GLU A 16 5.84 13.69 -10.18
C GLU A 16 6.82 12.72 -10.84
N HIS A 17 8.09 13.10 -10.90
CA HIS A 17 9.17 12.25 -11.36
C HIS A 17 10.28 12.19 -10.29
N ARG A 18 10.99 11.06 -10.28
CA ARG A 18 12.15 10.90 -9.41
C ARG A 18 13.39 11.35 -10.17
N VAL A 19 13.98 12.45 -9.75
CA VAL A 19 15.27 12.92 -10.26
C VAL A 19 16.32 12.60 -9.21
N ASN A 20 17.27 11.73 -9.54
CA ASN A 20 18.26 11.20 -8.60
C ASN A 20 17.60 10.60 -7.34
N LYS A 21 17.60 11.36 -6.24
CA LYS A 21 17.10 10.94 -4.92
C LYS A 21 15.86 11.69 -4.46
N ALA A 22 15.44 12.75 -5.17
CA ALA A 22 14.31 13.59 -4.81
C ALA A 22 13.10 13.30 -5.72
N MET A 23 11.89 13.47 -5.17
CA MET A 23 10.68 13.54 -5.96
C MET A 23 10.38 15.00 -6.25
N LEU A 24 10.22 15.33 -7.53
CA LEU A 24 10.00 16.70 -7.99
C LEU A 24 8.77 16.73 -8.91
N ALA A 25 8.02 17.82 -8.85
CA ALA A 25 6.93 18.11 -9.78
C ALA A 25 7.51 18.84 -10.99
N ILE A 26 7.49 18.20 -12.16
CA ILE A 26 8.20 18.66 -13.36
C ILE A 26 7.24 18.77 -14.53
N CYS A 27 7.41 19.78 -15.39
CA CYS A 27 6.61 19.97 -16.59
C CYS A 27 6.99 19.01 -17.73
N GLN A 28 6.07 18.79 -18.67
CA GLN A 28 6.30 17.86 -19.80
C GLN A 28 7.55 18.19 -20.63
N ARG A 29 7.86 19.46 -20.86
CA ARG A 29 9.07 19.86 -21.61
C ARG A 29 10.36 19.41 -20.93
N CYS A 30 10.44 19.54 -19.61
CA CYS A 30 11.61 19.12 -18.85
C CYS A 30 11.74 17.59 -18.77
N ILE A 31 10.61 16.88 -18.78
CA ILE A 31 10.58 15.41 -18.85
C ILE A 31 11.18 14.94 -20.18
N GLU A 32 10.76 15.55 -21.30
CA GLU A 32 11.24 15.23 -22.64
C GLU A 32 12.72 15.57 -22.82
N GLN A 33 13.17 16.74 -22.35
CA GLN A 33 14.57 17.16 -22.48
C GLN A 33 15.54 16.32 -21.65
N MET A 34 15.15 15.92 -20.44
CA MET A 34 16.01 15.11 -19.56
C MET A 34 15.79 13.61 -19.72
N ASN A 35 14.94 13.20 -20.67
CA ASN A 35 14.56 11.81 -20.92
C ASN A 35 14.22 11.05 -19.63
N LEU A 36 13.48 11.73 -18.74
CA LEU A 36 13.11 11.20 -17.43
C LEU A 36 12.04 10.14 -17.63
N GLU A 37 12.40 8.88 -17.41
CA GLU A 37 11.41 7.82 -17.48
C GLU A 37 10.29 8.07 -16.43
N PRO A 38 9.02 7.89 -16.82
CA PRO A 38 7.94 7.86 -15.86
C PRO A 38 8.21 6.80 -14.81
N LYS A 39 7.77 7.04 -13.58
CA LYS A 39 7.84 6.08 -12.49
C LYS A 39 7.16 4.78 -12.93
N GLN A 40 7.95 3.82 -13.41
CA GLN A 40 7.47 2.50 -13.75
C GLN A 40 7.06 1.85 -12.42
N GLU A 41 5.76 1.60 -12.25
CA GLU A 41 5.28 0.80 -11.13
C GLU A 41 6.01 -0.54 -11.18
N ALA A 42 6.64 -0.94 -10.07
CA ALA A 42 7.36 -2.21 -10.04
C ALA A 42 6.40 -3.34 -10.46
N PRO A 43 6.81 -4.24 -11.39
CA PRO A 43 5.91 -5.22 -11.98
C PRO A 43 5.22 -6.13 -10.94
N GLY A 44 5.87 -6.37 -9.80
CA GLY A 44 5.29 -7.11 -8.68
C GLY A 44 4.11 -6.41 -7.98
N LEU A 45 4.07 -5.06 -7.96
CA LEU A 45 2.98 -4.31 -7.34
C LEU A 45 1.71 -4.33 -8.20
N ALA A 46 1.88 -4.25 -9.52
CA ALA A 46 0.78 -4.37 -10.47
C ALA A 46 0.12 -5.76 -10.41
N GLN A 47 0.92 -6.82 -10.25
CA GLN A 47 0.41 -8.18 -10.05
C GLN A 47 -0.31 -8.35 -8.70
N ALA A 48 0.20 -7.74 -7.62
CA ALA A 48 -0.45 -7.80 -6.31
C ALA A 48 -1.82 -7.09 -6.29
N ARG A 49 -1.97 -5.96 -6.98
CA ARG A 49 -3.26 -5.26 -7.13
C ARG A 49 -4.30 -6.06 -7.92
N ARG A 50 -3.86 -6.91 -8.85
CA ARG A 50 -4.75 -7.77 -9.67
C ARG A 50 -5.22 -9.02 -8.95
N ARG A 51 -4.61 -9.37 -7.80
CA ARG A 51 -5.08 -10.50 -7.01
C ARG A 51 -6.34 -10.10 -6.26
N PRO A 52 -7.48 -10.78 -6.47
CA PRO A 52 -8.64 -10.56 -5.63
C PRO A 52 -8.23 -10.88 -4.19
N THR A 53 -8.55 -9.98 -3.25
CA THR A 53 -8.38 -10.21 -1.82
C THR A 53 -9.06 -11.54 -1.50
N ALA A 54 -8.27 -12.58 -1.20
CA ALA A 54 -8.80 -13.85 -0.79
C ALA A 54 -9.74 -13.57 0.38
N LYS A 55 -11.05 -13.79 0.18
CA LYS A 55 -12.05 -13.70 1.24
C LYS A 55 -11.49 -14.50 2.39
N GLN A 56 -11.20 -13.84 3.51
CA GLN A 56 -10.79 -14.52 4.73
C GLN A 56 -11.93 -15.48 5.03
N ASN A 57 -11.70 -16.74 4.67
CA ASN A 57 -12.64 -17.80 4.91
C ASN A 57 -12.60 -17.94 6.42
N ASN A 58 -13.58 -17.33 7.07
CA ASN A 58 -13.75 -17.29 8.51
C ASN A 58 -14.05 -18.73 8.93
N ARG A 59 -13.01 -19.57 8.92
CA ARG A 59 -13.03 -20.94 9.43
C ARG A 59 -13.51 -20.78 10.85
N ARG A 60 -14.76 -21.19 11.07
CA ARG A 60 -15.45 -21.20 12.36
C ARG A 60 -14.45 -21.72 13.39
N PHE A 61 -13.82 -20.79 14.11
CA PHE A 61 -12.88 -21.11 15.15
C PHE A 61 -13.66 -21.95 16.16
N ASN A 62 -13.12 -23.14 16.41
CA ASN A 62 -13.62 -24.19 17.28
C ASN A 62 -14.62 -23.72 18.34
N LYS A 63 -15.79 -24.36 18.37
CA LYS A 63 -16.83 -24.23 19.41
C LYS A 63 -16.34 -24.59 20.83
N ASN A 64 -15.08 -25.02 20.98
CA ASN A 64 -14.47 -25.50 22.22
C ASN A 64 -13.28 -24.64 22.67
N ASN A 65 -13.24 -23.35 22.30
CA ASN A 65 -12.19 -22.45 22.77
C ASN A 65 -12.51 -21.95 24.19
N ILE A 66 -12.01 -22.68 25.19
CA ILE A 66 -12.22 -22.37 26.62
C ILE A 66 -11.60 -21.00 26.98
N MET A 67 -10.58 -20.57 26.23
CA MET A 67 -9.88 -19.29 26.43
C MET A 67 -10.72 -18.04 26.09
N THR A 68 -11.85 -18.20 25.38
CA THR A 68 -12.76 -17.09 25.05
C THR A 68 -14.05 -17.09 25.89
N LYS A 69 -14.28 -18.12 26.69
CA LYS A 69 -15.43 -18.20 27.61
C LYS A 69 -15.11 -17.41 28.87
N GLN A 70 -16.08 -16.63 29.36
CA GLN A 70 -15.95 -15.86 30.61
C GLN A 70 -16.19 -16.70 31.87
N GLU A 71 -16.79 -17.89 31.71
CA GLU A 71 -17.13 -18.79 32.80
C GLU A 71 -15.96 -19.71 33.12
N LYS A 72 -15.64 -19.83 34.41
CA LYS A 72 -14.61 -20.74 34.91
C LYS A 72 -15.21 -22.13 35.07
N GLU A 73 -15.13 -22.95 34.03
CA GLU A 73 -15.45 -24.38 34.11
C GLU A 73 -14.35 -25.08 34.93
N LEU A 74 -14.57 -25.27 36.24
CA LEU A 74 -13.71 -26.11 37.08
C LEU A 74 -14.23 -27.54 36.98
N ALA A 75 -13.38 -28.51 36.63
CA ALA A 75 -13.79 -29.91 36.58
C ALA A 75 -14.21 -30.39 37.98
N ASP A 76 -15.33 -31.12 38.08
CA ASP A 76 -15.94 -31.55 39.36
C ASP A 76 -15.01 -32.42 40.24
N ASN A 77 -13.91 -32.93 39.68
CA ASN A 77 -12.93 -33.78 40.36
C ASN A 77 -11.65 -33.04 40.82
N PHE A 78 -11.67 -31.70 40.90
CA PHE A 78 -10.48 -30.92 41.29
C PHE A 78 -10.05 -31.08 42.76
N ALA A 79 -10.84 -31.78 43.59
CA ALA A 79 -10.62 -31.94 45.02
C ALA A 79 -10.30 -33.39 45.43
N LYS A 80 -9.28 -34.00 44.82
CA LYS A 80 -8.68 -35.24 45.33
C LYS A 80 -7.18 -35.10 45.53
#